data_AF-A0ABD5PB64-F1
#
_entry.id   AF-A0ABD5PB64-F1
#
_cell.length_a   1.000
_cell.length_b   1.000
_cell.length_c   1.000
_cell.angle_alpha   90.00
_cell.angle_beta   90.00
_cell.angle_gamma   90.00
#
_symmetry.space_group_name_H-M   'P 1'
#
loop_
_entity.id
_entity.type
_entity.pdbx_description
1 polymer ?
#
loop_
_entity_poly.entity_id
_entity_poly.type
_entity_poly.pdbx_seq_one_letter_code
_entity_poly.pdbx_strand_id
1 'polypeptide(L)'
;MSGRAQYLLALYIVEHGESKPVSPGAVGERVGRSPAAVIEAFRQFQEQGLLTYEPYKGATLTESGRQRAKELHDSYVTLSWFFRAVLNLDDYETEAMEMAGSVSPAVVERLAFTLPLDEE
;
A
#
# COMPACT_ATOMS: atom_id res chain seq x y z
N MET A 1 5.71 -14.29 -3.09
CA MET A 1 5.78 -13.94 -1.66
C MET A 1 5.21 -12.55 -1.52
N SER A 2 4.11 -12.42 -0.79
CA SER A 2 3.39 -11.17 -0.56
C SER A 2 4.28 -10.25 0.31
N GLY A 3 4.71 -9.11 -0.25
CA GLY A 3 5.75 -8.26 0.35
C GLY A 3 5.21 -7.42 1.51
N ARG A 4 6.03 -7.20 2.55
CA ARG A 4 5.61 -6.42 3.74
C ARG A 4 5.12 -5.01 3.41
N ALA A 5 5.62 -4.43 2.31
CA ALA A 5 5.21 -3.12 1.79
C ALA A 5 3.69 -2.96 1.64
N GLN A 6 2.96 -4.04 1.29
CA GLN A 6 1.51 -3.99 1.14
C GLN A 6 0.80 -3.59 2.45
N TYR A 7 1.33 -3.95 3.62
CA TYR A 7 0.70 -3.62 4.91
C TYR A 7 0.85 -2.12 5.22
N LEU A 8 1.98 -1.53 4.85
CA LEU A 8 2.23 -0.10 5.01
C LEU A 8 1.38 0.72 4.02
N LEU A 9 1.28 0.24 2.77
CA LEU A 9 0.41 0.80 1.76
C LEU A 9 -1.07 0.71 2.17
N ALA A 10 -1.51 -0.46 2.61
CA ALA A 10 -2.89 -0.68 3.05
C ALA A 10 -3.24 0.20 4.25
N LEU A 11 -2.34 0.34 5.23
CA LEU A 11 -2.50 1.28 6.34
C LEU A 11 -2.69 2.71 5.82
N TYR A 12 -1.87 3.15 4.87
CA TYR A 12 -2.00 4.48 4.27
C TYR A 12 -3.34 4.68 3.56
N ILE A 13 -3.81 3.69 2.78
CA ILE A 13 -5.10 3.77 2.09
C ILE A 13 -6.25 3.82 3.10
N VAL A 14 -6.25 2.95 4.12
CA VAL A 14 -7.30 2.92 5.14
C VAL A 14 -7.33 4.22 5.95
N GLU A 15 -6.16 4.79 6.25
CA GLU A 15 -6.04 6.08 6.97
C GLU A 15 -6.69 7.27 6.21
N HIS A 16 -6.91 7.17 4.89
CA HIS A 16 -7.62 8.21 4.13
C HIS A 16 -9.15 8.06 4.19
N GLY A 17 -9.66 6.87 4.47
CA GLY A 17 -11.10 6.59 4.59
C GLY A 17 -11.62 6.59 6.04
N GLU A 18 -10.73 6.40 7.02
CA GLU A 18 -11.07 6.27 8.44
C GLU A 18 -10.27 7.25 9.32
N SER A 19 -10.82 7.59 10.49
CA SER A 19 -10.10 8.37 11.50
C SER A 19 -8.95 7.58 12.12
N LYS A 20 -7.83 8.25 12.37
CA LYS A 20 -6.68 7.68 13.09
C LYS A 20 -7.01 7.45 14.57
N PRO A 21 -6.44 6.42 15.22
CA PRO A 21 -5.54 5.39 14.67
C PRO A 21 -6.29 4.25 13.96
N VAL A 22 -5.62 3.57 13.01
CA VAL A 22 -6.23 2.50 12.20
C VAL A 22 -6.08 1.13 12.87
N SER A 23 -7.14 0.34 12.91
CA SER A 23 -7.10 -1.00 13.52
C SER A 23 -6.33 -2.01 12.64
N PRO A 24 -5.62 -3.00 13.24
CA PRO A 24 -5.01 -4.09 12.48
C PRO A 24 -6.03 -4.93 11.69
N GLY A 25 -7.29 -4.97 12.15
CA GLY A 25 -8.39 -5.65 11.47
C GLY A 25 -8.70 -5.01 10.12
N ALA A 26 -8.88 -3.69 10.09
CA ALA A 26 -9.15 -2.95 8.86
C ALA A 26 -8.04 -3.10 7.81
N VAL A 27 -6.76 -3.08 8.25
CA VAL A 27 -5.63 -3.36 7.36
C VAL A 27 -5.63 -4.81 6.88
N GLY A 28 -5.93 -5.76 7.76
CA GLY A 28 -5.99 -7.19 7.42
C GLY A 28 -7.08 -7.51 6.39
N GLU A 29 -8.25 -6.88 6.53
CA GLU A 29 -9.36 -6.97 5.57
C GLU A 29 -8.94 -6.46 4.20
N ARG A 30 -8.25 -5.30 4.14
CA ARG A 30 -7.77 -4.71 2.88
C ARG A 30 -6.80 -5.61 2.12
N VAL A 31 -5.91 -6.33 2.82
CA VAL A 31 -4.87 -7.18 2.18
C VAL A 31 -5.19 -8.68 2.18
N GLY A 32 -6.36 -9.08 2.69
CA GLY A 32 -6.73 -10.50 2.82
C GLY A 32 -5.81 -11.29 3.77
N ARG A 33 -5.35 -10.67 4.87
CA ARG A 33 -4.43 -11.29 5.85
C ARG A 33 -5.00 -11.22 7.26
N SER A 34 -4.55 -12.14 8.11
CA SER A 34 -4.99 -12.18 9.51
C SER A 34 -4.49 -10.95 10.28
N PRO A 35 -5.26 -10.46 11.28
CA PRO A 35 -4.80 -9.37 12.16
C PRO A 35 -3.46 -9.68 12.85
N ALA A 36 -3.18 -10.96 13.14
CA ALA A 36 -1.90 -11.38 13.71
C ALA A 36 -0.71 -11.08 12.79
N ALA A 37 -0.84 -11.36 11.47
CA ALA A 37 0.20 -11.04 10.49
C ALA A 37 0.40 -9.53 10.33
N VAL A 38 -0.70 -8.75 10.39
CA VAL A 38 -0.63 -7.29 10.36
C VAL A 38 0.12 -6.74 11.59
N ILE A 39 -0.18 -7.25 12.78
CA ILE A 39 0.50 -6.84 14.02
C ILE A 39 2.00 -7.17 13.96
N GLU A 40 2.38 -8.31 13.38
CA GLU A 40 3.79 -8.65 13.17
C GLU A 40 4.48 -7.63 12.25
N ALA A 41 3.85 -7.27 11.13
CA ALA A 41 4.37 -6.24 10.23
C ALA A 41 4.47 -4.87 10.92
N PHE A 42 3.45 -4.49 11.71
CA PHE A 42 3.44 -3.23 12.46
C PHE A 42 4.59 -3.13 13.46
N ARG A 43 4.90 -4.22 14.19
CA ARG A 43 6.04 -4.23 15.11
C ARG A 43 7.36 -3.96 14.39
N GLN A 44 7.57 -4.59 13.24
CA GLN A 44 8.78 -4.37 12.43
C GLN A 44 8.86 -2.95 11.86
N PHE A 45 7.73 -2.38 11.45
CA PHE A 45 7.68 -0.98 11.00
C PHE A 45 7.89 0.01 12.14
N GLN A 46 7.45 -0.32 13.35
CA GLN A 46 7.71 0.48 14.54
C GLN A 46 9.20 0.46 14.91
N GLU A 47 9.87 -0.70 14.81
CA GLU A 47 11.33 -0.81 14.98
C GLU A 47 12.10 0.03 13.94
N GLN A 48 11.55 0.17 12.74
CA GLN A 48 12.09 1.04 11.67
C GLN A 48 11.68 2.52 11.81
N GLY A 49 10.88 2.86 12.84
CA GLY A 49 10.39 4.22 13.06
C GLY A 49 9.40 4.72 12.01
N LEU A 50 8.72 3.82 11.28
CA LEU A 50 7.75 4.16 10.24
C LEU A 50 6.34 4.36 10.80
N LEU A 51 5.97 3.70 11.90
CA LEU A 51 4.67 3.88 12.53
C LEU A 51 4.75 3.75 14.05
N THR A 52 3.72 4.21 14.74
CA THR A 52 3.43 3.87 16.13
C THR A 52 2.25 2.93 16.20
N TYR A 53 2.37 1.85 16.96
CA TYR A 53 1.31 0.88 17.18
C TYR A 53 1.03 0.70 18.67
N GLU A 54 -0.21 0.93 19.06
CA GLU A 54 -0.69 0.72 20.42
C GLU A 54 -1.77 -0.36 20.44
N PRO A 55 -1.61 -1.43 21.25
CA PRO A 55 -2.65 -2.44 21.42
C PRO A 55 -4.01 -1.83 21.74
N TYR A 56 -5.07 -2.33 21.12
CA TYR A 56 -6.45 -1.84 21.22
C TYR A 56 -6.73 -0.43 20.68
N LYS A 57 -5.70 0.38 20.40
CA LYS A 57 -5.88 1.70 19.78
C LYS A 57 -5.66 1.67 18.27
N GLY A 58 -4.68 0.90 17.79
CA GLY A 58 -4.35 0.83 16.37
C GLY A 58 -2.98 1.43 16.03
N ALA A 59 -2.74 1.62 14.74
CA ALA A 59 -1.50 2.13 14.19
C ALA A 59 -1.67 3.54 13.59
N THR A 60 -0.63 4.36 13.73
CA THR A 60 -0.53 5.68 13.10
C THR A 60 0.81 5.79 12.38
N LEU A 61 0.79 6.23 11.12
CA LEU A 61 2.02 6.50 10.38
C LEU A 61 2.77 7.69 11.00
N THR A 62 4.07 7.53 11.20
CA THR A 62 4.98 8.65 11.44
C THR A 62 5.17 9.45 10.14
N GLU A 63 5.90 10.56 10.19
CA GLU A 63 6.20 11.33 8.97
C GLU A 63 7.03 10.52 7.96
N SER A 64 8.06 9.80 8.41
CA SER A 64 8.89 8.95 7.54
C SER A 64 8.07 7.80 6.95
N GLY A 65 7.20 7.18 7.76
CA GLY A 65 6.29 6.14 7.28
C GLY A 65 5.27 6.65 6.29
N ARG A 66 4.75 7.87 6.47
CA ARG A 66 3.84 8.52 5.53
C ARG A 66 4.51 8.76 4.19
N GLN A 67 5.73 9.29 4.20
CA GLN A 67 6.50 9.49 2.97
C GLN A 67 6.74 8.17 2.24
N ARG A 68 7.16 7.12 2.97
CA ARG A 68 7.39 5.80 2.38
C ARG A 68 6.10 5.17 1.86
N ALA A 69 5.00 5.29 2.58
CA ALA A 69 3.71 4.74 2.17
C ALA A 69 3.15 5.49 0.96
N LYS A 70 3.39 6.80 0.86
CA LYS A 70 3.05 7.59 -0.32
C LYS A 70 3.79 7.12 -1.56
N GLU A 71 5.09 6.81 -1.49
CA GLU A 71 5.83 6.24 -2.62
C GLU A 71 5.25 4.89 -3.08
N LEU A 72 4.84 4.04 -2.13
CA LEU A 72 4.16 2.79 -2.43
C LEU A 72 2.80 3.04 -3.06
N HIS A 73 2.07 4.06 -2.60
CA HIS A 73 0.78 4.44 -3.15
C HIS A 73 0.90 4.98 -4.58
N ASP A 74 1.88 5.83 -4.84
CA ASP A 74 2.16 6.36 -6.19
C ASP A 74 2.46 5.19 -7.15
N SER A 75 3.26 4.21 -6.71
CA SER A 75 3.52 2.98 -7.47
C SER A 75 2.26 2.14 -7.69
N TYR A 76 1.46 1.96 -6.64
CA TYR A 76 0.19 1.23 -6.70
C TYR A 76 -0.78 1.84 -7.70
N VAL A 77 -0.94 3.17 -7.71
CA VAL A 77 -1.82 3.86 -8.67
C VAL A 77 -1.34 3.63 -10.09
N THR A 78 -0.06 3.89 -10.40
CA THR A 78 0.46 3.68 -11.76
C THR A 78 0.30 2.23 -12.22
N LEU A 79 0.60 1.25 -11.36
CA LEU A 79 0.43 -0.16 -11.69
C LEU A 79 -1.05 -0.50 -11.92
N SER A 80 -1.96 -0.03 -11.06
CA SER A 80 -3.40 -0.26 -11.18
C SER A 80 -3.94 0.26 -12.51
N TRP A 81 -3.55 1.47 -12.90
CA TRP A 81 -3.92 2.05 -14.18
C TRP A 81 -3.36 1.26 -15.36
N PHE A 82 -2.10 0.85 -15.30
CA PHE A 82 -1.47 0.08 -16.38
C PHE A 82 -2.13 -1.30 -16.52
N PHE A 83 -2.35 -2.00 -15.40
CA PHE A 83 -2.99 -3.30 -15.36
C PHE A 83 -4.44 -3.25 -15.87
N ARG A 84 -5.16 -2.17 -15.58
CA ARG A 84 -6.50 -1.96 -16.11
C ARG A 84 -6.50 -1.57 -17.59
N ALA A 85 -5.80 -0.50 -17.95
CA ALA A 85 -5.92 0.14 -19.27
C ALA A 85 -5.15 -0.59 -20.37
N VAL A 86 -4.01 -1.20 -20.03
CA VAL A 86 -3.12 -1.84 -21.02
C VAL A 86 -3.23 -3.35 -20.98
N LEU A 87 -3.22 -3.95 -19.77
CA LEU A 87 -3.29 -5.40 -19.64
C LEU A 87 -4.72 -5.95 -19.54
N ASN A 88 -5.71 -5.09 -19.27
CA ASN A 88 -7.11 -5.45 -19.11
C ASN A 88 -7.32 -6.60 -18.10
N LEU A 89 -6.66 -6.51 -16.94
CA LEU A 89 -6.83 -7.46 -15.84
C LEU A 89 -8.10 -7.12 -15.04
N ASP A 90 -8.86 -8.15 -14.65
CA ASP A 90 -10.03 -7.97 -13.80
C ASP A 90 -9.66 -7.60 -12.36
N ASP A 91 -8.63 -8.26 -11.78
CA ASP A 91 -8.17 -8.04 -10.40
C ASP A 91 -6.96 -7.10 -10.31
N TYR A 92 -7.00 -6.03 -11.12
CA TYR A 92 -5.87 -5.11 -11.30
C TYR A 92 -5.42 -4.44 -9.99
N GLU A 93 -6.34 -4.14 -9.07
CA GLU A 93 -5.99 -3.51 -7.79
C GLU A 93 -5.23 -4.47 -6.87
N THR A 94 -5.65 -5.72 -6.77
CA THR A 94 -4.96 -6.71 -5.92
C THR A 94 -3.56 -6.97 -6.43
N GLU A 95 -3.41 -7.19 -7.75
CA GLU A 95 -2.11 -7.39 -8.39
C GLU A 95 -1.18 -6.16 -8.19
N ALA A 96 -1.71 -4.95 -8.36
CA ALA A 96 -0.95 -3.73 -8.13
C ALA A 96 -0.51 -3.60 -6.67
N MET A 97 -1.37 -3.98 -5.72
CA MET A 97 -1.06 -3.92 -4.29
C MET A 97 0.07 -4.89 -3.91
N GLU A 98 0.09 -6.10 -4.46
CA GLU A 98 1.17 -7.06 -4.23
C GLU A 98 2.49 -6.60 -4.84
N MET A 99 2.44 -5.92 -6.00
CA MET A 99 3.61 -5.50 -6.75
C MET A 99 4.19 -4.13 -6.35
N ALA A 100 3.39 -3.25 -5.72
CA ALA A 100 3.77 -1.86 -5.43
C ALA A 100 5.11 -1.70 -4.68
N GLY A 101 5.47 -2.65 -3.82
CA GLY A 101 6.74 -2.63 -3.10
C GLY A 101 7.92 -3.33 -3.78
N SER A 102 7.67 -4.00 -4.91
CA SER A 102 8.64 -4.86 -5.60
C SER A 102 9.16 -4.26 -6.90
N VAL A 103 8.45 -3.27 -7.45
CA VAL A 103 8.83 -2.59 -8.69
C VAL A 103 9.68 -1.36 -8.38
N SER A 104 10.79 -1.19 -9.10
CA SER A 104 11.65 -0.03 -8.91
C SER A 104 10.97 1.27 -9.38
N PRO A 105 11.27 2.43 -8.76
CA PRO A 105 10.70 3.71 -9.18
C PRO A 105 10.91 4.03 -10.67
N ALA A 106 12.08 3.68 -11.22
CA ALA A 106 12.40 3.93 -12.63
C ALA A 106 11.57 3.06 -13.60
N VAL A 107 11.01 1.94 -13.15
CA VAL A 107 10.07 1.13 -13.95
C VAL A 107 8.67 1.72 -13.83
N VAL A 108 8.23 2.07 -12.62
CA VAL A 108 6.94 2.75 -12.40
C VAL A 108 6.84 4.01 -13.25
N GLU A 109 7.86 4.86 -13.22
CA GLU A 109 7.92 6.08 -14.02
C GLU A 109 7.79 5.80 -15.51
N ARG A 110 8.47 4.78 -16.03
CA ARG A 110 8.34 4.37 -17.44
C ARG A 110 6.95 3.83 -17.77
N LEU A 111 6.34 3.05 -16.88
CA LEU A 111 4.98 2.56 -17.07
C LEU A 111 4.00 3.73 -17.14
N ALA A 112 4.18 4.77 -16.32
CA ALA A 112 3.34 5.96 -16.36
C ALA A 112 3.35 6.63 -17.74
N PHE A 113 4.50 6.70 -18.42
CA PHE A 113 4.60 7.24 -19.79
C PHE A 113 3.94 6.38 -20.87
N THR A 114 3.66 5.11 -20.59
CA THR A 114 2.97 4.21 -21.53
C THR A 114 1.47 4.22 -21.36
N LEU A 115 0.96 4.85 -20.28
CA LEU A 115 -0.48 4.93 -20.06
C LEU A 115 -1.10 5.73 -21.20
N PRO A 116 -2.18 5.23 -21.81
CA PRO A 116 -2.96 6.05 -22.72
C PRO A 116 -3.43 7.27 -21.92
N LEU A 117 -2.94 8.45 -22.29
CA LEU A 117 -3.57 9.69 -21.87
C LEU A 117 -4.92 9.68 -22.57
N ASP A 118 -6.00 9.79 -21.81
CA ASP A 118 -7.33 9.97 -22.40
C ASP A 118 -7.24 11.21 -23.30
N GLU A 119 -7.21 11.00 -24.62
CA GLU A 119 -7.52 12.03 -25.61
C GLU A 119 -9.04 12.23 -25.51
N GLU A 120 -9.49 13.08 -24.58
CA GLU A 120 -10.82 13.70 -24.69
C GLU A 120 -10.88 14.66 -25.89
#